data_AF-A0AAF0MBR3-F1
#
_entry.id   AF-A0AAF0MBR3-F1
#
_cell.length_a   1.000
_cell.length_b   1.000
_cell.length_c   1.000
_cell.angle_alpha   90.00
_cell.angle_beta   90.00
_cell.angle_gamma   90.00
#
_symmetry.space_group_name_H-M   'P 1'
#
loop_
_entity.id
_entity.type
_entity.pdbx_description
1 polymer ?
#
loop_
_entity_poly.entity_id
_entity_poly.type
_entity_poly.pdbx_seq_one_letter_code
_entity_poly.pdbx_strand_id
1 'polypeptide(L)'
;MTTSGTSVPLLRLTLHRRLDVPDRAHEILAALPDDTDVVAYDAPAAALAQALRRSRRAGTPRDDALVTPLDELGHDPVLVRQVDLGNELLTVLHRSSDGAFLSAAVTERDAAIETISAAELATLLAATAAPGADRALELVRLLAPDDRVRLFEQGARSTAETFATKYGLAAEGGFTVLDLKSFVAAVARFGVDDLPFCALDAPGAVVTVAFTPDGTAVLATTIARRPPDDQDEDRP
;
A
#
# COMPACT_ATOMS: atom_id res chain seq x y z
N MET A 1 -18.54 -20.49 0.33
CA MET A 1 -19.99 -20.24 0.50
C MET A 1 -20.38 -19.19 -0.54
N THR A 2 -21.21 -19.57 -1.50
CA THR A 2 -21.65 -18.74 -2.63
C THR A 2 -22.90 -17.97 -2.24
N THR A 3 -22.78 -16.67 -1.97
CA THR A 3 -23.93 -15.76 -1.84
C THR A 3 -24.45 -15.43 -3.23
N SER A 4 -25.28 -16.34 -3.74
CA SER A 4 -26.09 -16.17 -4.95
C SER A 4 -26.95 -14.91 -4.84
N GLY A 5 -26.81 -13.99 -5.81
CA GLY A 5 -27.68 -12.80 -5.92
C GLY A 5 -26.98 -11.48 -6.23
N THR A 6 -25.69 -11.47 -6.59
CA THR A 6 -25.03 -10.24 -7.06
C THR A 6 -24.54 -10.44 -8.50
N SER A 7 -24.90 -9.52 -9.39
CA SER A 7 -24.51 -9.52 -10.80
C SER A 7 -24.34 -8.10 -11.30
N VAL A 8 -23.60 -7.93 -12.41
CA VAL A 8 -23.44 -6.63 -13.08
C VAL A 8 -24.79 -6.01 -13.47
N PRO A 9 -25.78 -6.74 -14.01
CA PRO A 9 -27.12 -6.20 -14.28
C PRO A 9 -27.81 -5.64 -13.03
N LEU A 10 -27.68 -6.30 -11.87
CA LEU A 10 -28.25 -5.80 -10.63
C LEU A 10 -27.58 -4.49 -10.19
N LEU A 11 -26.25 -4.42 -10.28
CA LEU A 11 -25.50 -3.19 -9.97
C LEU A 11 -25.89 -2.04 -10.91
N ARG A 12 -26.06 -2.30 -12.21
CA ARG A 12 -26.55 -1.28 -13.15
C ARG A 12 -27.91 -0.73 -12.75
N LEU A 13 -28.83 -1.60 -12.31
CA LEU A 13 -30.16 -1.19 -11.87
C LEU A 13 -30.14 -0.39 -10.57
N THR A 14 -29.34 -0.81 -9.58
CA THR A 14 -29.30 -0.15 -8.26
C THR A 14 -28.58 1.19 -8.28
N LEU A 15 -27.60 1.34 -9.18
CA LEU A 15 -26.85 2.59 -9.36
C LEU A 15 -27.48 3.51 -10.41
N HIS A 16 -28.46 3.06 -11.20
CA HIS A 16 -29.02 3.85 -12.29
C HIS A 16 -29.50 5.24 -11.81
N ARG A 17 -28.91 6.31 -12.37
CA ARG A 17 -29.27 7.73 -12.12
C ARG A 17 -29.00 8.24 -10.69
N ARG A 18 -28.07 7.62 -9.97
CA ARG A 18 -27.59 8.13 -8.69
C ARG A 18 -26.57 9.24 -8.89
N LEU A 19 -26.90 10.45 -8.45
CA LEU A 19 -26.04 11.65 -8.60
C LEU A 19 -24.81 11.61 -7.68
N ASP A 20 -24.85 10.75 -6.66
CA ASP A 20 -23.83 10.46 -5.66
C ASP A 20 -22.86 9.35 -6.10
N VAL A 21 -23.05 8.78 -7.30
CA VAL A 21 -22.16 7.78 -7.89
C VAL A 21 -21.27 8.46 -8.94
N PRO A 22 -19.93 8.23 -8.93
CA PRO A 22 -19.05 8.78 -9.96
C PRO A 22 -19.44 8.30 -11.36
N ASP A 23 -19.41 9.19 -12.37
CA ASP A 23 -19.70 8.83 -13.77
C ASP A 23 -18.87 7.61 -14.24
N ARG A 24 -17.61 7.54 -13.78
CA ARG A 24 -16.70 6.42 -14.09
C ARG A 24 -17.24 5.06 -13.62
N ALA A 25 -17.97 5.01 -12.50
CA ALA A 25 -18.60 3.76 -12.05
C ALA A 25 -19.69 3.29 -13.03
N HIS A 26 -20.44 4.22 -13.63
CA HIS A 26 -21.42 3.89 -14.67
C HIS A 26 -20.74 3.40 -15.95
N GLU A 27 -19.64 4.02 -16.35
CA GLU A 27 -18.83 3.59 -17.50
C GLU A 27 -18.26 2.18 -17.30
N ILE A 28 -17.69 1.89 -16.13
CA ILE A 28 -17.18 0.56 -15.77
C ILE A 28 -18.30 -0.47 -15.89
N LEU A 29 -19.43 -0.22 -15.24
CA LEU A 29 -20.56 -1.15 -15.29
C LEU A 29 -21.10 -1.32 -16.70
N ALA A 30 -21.11 -0.28 -17.53
CA ALA A 30 -21.57 -0.38 -18.93
C ALA A 30 -20.62 -1.20 -19.80
N ALA A 31 -19.31 -1.16 -19.53
CA ALA A 31 -18.30 -1.90 -20.29
C ALA A 31 -18.23 -3.40 -19.94
N LEU A 32 -18.69 -3.79 -18.76
CA LEU A 32 -18.59 -5.17 -18.28
C LEU A 32 -19.63 -6.12 -18.90
N PRO A 33 -19.25 -7.37 -19.25
CA PRO A 33 -20.23 -8.41 -19.56
C PRO A 33 -21.20 -8.69 -18.41
N ASP A 34 -22.44 -9.08 -18.72
CA ASP A 34 -23.49 -9.33 -17.72
C ASP A 34 -23.16 -10.49 -16.77
N ASP A 35 -22.34 -11.44 -17.24
CA ASP A 35 -21.87 -12.62 -16.54
C ASP A 35 -20.54 -12.40 -15.78
N THR A 36 -20.02 -11.17 -15.74
CA THR A 36 -18.84 -10.85 -14.94
C THR A 36 -19.07 -11.18 -13.46
N ASP A 37 -18.11 -11.87 -12.87
CA ASP A 37 -18.11 -12.18 -11.45
C ASP A 37 -18.11 -10.91 -10.60
N VAL A 38 -19.05 -10.83 -9.66
CA VAL A 38 -19.08 -9.79 -8.65
C VAL A 38 -18.74 -10.41 -7.30
N VAL A 39 -17.64 -9.95 -6.71
CA VAL A 39 -17.25 -10.35 -5.35
C VAL A 39 -18.19 -9.65 -4.37
N ALA A 40 -18.86 -10.42 -3.51
CA ALA A 40 -19.78 -9.89 -2.53
C ALA A 40 -19.54 -10.51 -1.14
N TYR A 41 -19.43 -9.67 -0.12
CA TYR A 41 -19.24 -10.11 1.27
C TYR A 41 -19.79 -9.09 2.26
N ASP A 42 -20.24 -9.59 3.41
CA ASP A 42 -20.63 -8.75 4.54
C ASP A 42 -19.43 -8.42 5.42
N ALA A 43 -19.36 -7.19 5.91
CA ALA A 43 -18.35 -6.73 6.86
C ALA A 43 -18.95 -5.76 7.89
N PRO A 44 -18.47 -5.71 9.14
CA PRO A 44 -18.83 -4.64 10.07
C PRO A 44 -18.34 -3.29 9.55
N ALA A 45 -19.19 -2.26 9.56
CA ALA A 45 -18.86 -0.95 8.99
C ALA A 45 -17.59 -0.34 9.60
N ALA A 46 -17.44 -0.37 10.93
CA ALA A 46 -16.26 0.13 11.63
C ALA A 46 -14.98 -0.63 11.23
N ALA A 47 -15.05 -1.94 11.05
CA ALA A 47 -13.89 -2.75 10.66
C ALA A 47 -13.47 -2.43 9.22
N LEU A 48 -14.44 -2.25 8.32
CA LEU A 48 -14.21 -1.84 6.94
C LEU A 48 -13.65 -0.42 6.86
N ALA A 49 -14.22 0.54 7.59
CA ALA A 49 -13.72 1.91 7.66
C ALA A 49 -12.27 1.94 8.18
N GLN A 50 -11.96 1.16 9.20
CA GLN A 50 -10.60 1.04 9.71
C GLN A 50 -9.65 0.36 8.71
N ALA A 51 -10.12 -0.61 7.93
CA ALA A 51 -9.32 -1.24 6.88
C ALA A 51 -9.03 -0.25 5.75
N LEU A 52 -10.04 0.47 5.25
CA LEU A 52 -9.89 1.50 4.21
C LEU A 52 -8.96 2.64 4.65
N ARG A 53 -9.04 3.05 5.93
CA ARG A 53 -8.12 4.03 6.52
C ARG A 53 -6.68 3.54 6.65
N ARG A 54 -6.48 2.23 6.77
CA ARG A 54 -5.15 1.59 6.86
C ARG A 54 -4.57 1.29 5.49
N SER A 55 -5.40 1.07 4.48
CA SER A 55 -4.97 0.81 3.10
C SER A 55 -4.62 2.08 2.33
N ARG A 56 -4.24 3.17 3.00
CA ARG A 56 -3.84 4.43 2.36
C ARG A 56 -2.75 4.16 1.33
N ARG A 57 -2.92 4.75 0.16
CA ARG A 57 -1.83 5.14 -0.71
C ARG A 57 -1.78 6.66 -0.67
N ALA A 58 -0.59 7.24 -0.49
CA ALA A 58 -0.37 8.66 -0.68
C ALA A 58 -0.87 9.09 -2.07
N GLY A 59 -1.69 10.14 -2.11
CA GLY A 59 -2.09 10.79 -3.37
C GLY A 59 -3.36 10.28 -4.03
N THR A 60 -3.99 9.19 -3.58
CA THR A 60 -5.38 8.93 -3.99
C THR A 60 -6.32 9.86 -3.24
N PRO A 61 -7.27 10.54 -3.91
CA PRO A 61 -8.32 11.26 -3.21
C PRO A 61 -8.92 10.28 -2.21
N ARG A 62 -8.98 10.70 -0.94
CA ARG A 62 -9.51 9.88 0.14
C ARG A 62 -10.75 9.14 -0.39
N ASP A 63 -10.84 7.84 -0.12
CA ASP A 63 -12.11 7.12 -0.22
C ASP A 63 -13.11 7.66 0.84
N ASP A 64 -13.15 8.98 1.09
CA ASP A 64 -14.08 9.68 1.97
C ASP A 64 -15.51 9.36 1.58
N ALA A 65 -15.75 9.17 0.28
CA ALA A 65 -17.01 8.67 -0.23
C ALA A 65 -17.39 7.31 0.38
N LEU A 66 -16.44 6.40 0.61
CA LEU A 66 -16.68 5.12 1.26
C LEU A 66 -16.62 5.21 2.79
N VAL A 67 -15.69 5.98 3.36
CA VAL A 67 -15.44 6.01 4.81
C VAL A 67 -16.52 6.77 5.57
N THR A 68 -16.96 7.94 5.07
CA THR A 68 -17.99 8.78 5.73
C THR A 68 -19.26 8.00 6.07
N PRO A 69 -19.91 7.28 5.12
CA PRO A 69 -21.12 6.54 5.44
C PRO A 69 -20.88 5.34 6.38
N LEU A 70 -19.66 4.79 6.41
CA LEU A 70 -19.33 3.68 7.31
C LEU A 70 -19.17 4.17 8.76
N ASP A 71 -18.66 5.37 8.98
CA ASP A 71 -18.55 5.95 10.32
C ASP A 71 -19.91 6.19 10.97
N GLU A 72 -20.88 6.64 10.18
CA GLU A 72 -22.26 6.88 10.64
C GLU A 72 -22.96 5.58 11.08
N LEU A 73 -22.56 4.43 10.51
CA LEU A 73 -23.13 3.12 10.79
C LEU A 73 -22.50 2.41 11.99
N GLY A 74 -21.34 2.86 12.47
CA GLY A 74 -20.67 2.25 13.61
C GLY A 74 -20.38 0.76 13.40
N HIS A 75 -21.02 -0.12 14.17
CA HIS A 75 -20.80 -1.57 14.08
C HIS A 75 -21.80 -2.31 13.18
N ASP A 76 -22.73 -1.60 12.55
CA ASP A 76 -23.74 -2.22 11.71
C ASP A 76 -23.11 -2.91 10.49
N PRO A 77 -23.66 -4.06 10.06
CA PRO A 77 -23.13 -4.80 8.92
C PRO A 77 -23.43 -4.09 7.60
N VAL A 78 -22.45 -4.09 6.71
CA VAL A 78 -22.55 -3.60 5.33
C VAL A 78 -22.20 -4.71 4.35
N LEU A 79 -22.92 -4.73 3.23
CA LEU A 79 -22.68 -5.59 2.10
C LEU A 79 -21.78 -4.85 1.12
N VAL A 80 -20.55 -5.36 0.98
CA VAL A 80 -19.55 -4.87 0.03
C VAL A 80 -19.70 -5.65 -1.27
N ARG A 81 -19.76 -4.94 -2.39
CA ARG A 81 -19.78 -5.52 -3.74
C ARG A 81 -18.66 -4.93 -4.58
N GLN A 82 -17.91 -5.78 -5.24
CA GLN A 82 -16.69 -5.41 -5.95
C GLN A 82 -16.67 -6.02 -7.33
N VAL A 83 -16.35 -5.20 -8.32
CA VAL A 83 -16.17 -5.64 -9.70
C VAL A 83 -14.96 -4.95 -10.32
N ASP A 84 -14.20 -5.74 -11.08
CA ASP A 84 -12.95 -5.31 -11.70
C ASP A 84 -13.15 -5.01 -13.18
N LEU A 85 -12.49 -3.94 -13.65
CA LEU A 85 -12.29 -3.68 -15.07
C LEU A 85 -10.84 -3.26 -15.30
N GLY A 86 -10.01 -4.19 -15.78
CA GLY A 86 -8.59 -3.93 -16.00
C GLY A 86 -7.87 -3.60 -14.68
N ASN A 87 -7.33 -2.39 -14.58
CA ASN A 87 -6.66 -1.87 -13.39
C ASN A 87 -7.60 -1.08 -12.46
N GLU A 88 -8.90 -0.99 -12.76
CA GLU A 88 -9.88 -0.30 -11.92
C GLU A 88 -10.73 -1.29 -11.14
N LEU A 89 -11.03 -0.95 -9.89
CA LEU A 89 -11.91 -1.66 -8.98
C LEU A 89 -13.06 -0.74 -8.60
N LEU A 90 -14.28 -1.11 -8.99
CA LEU A 90 -15.49 -0.48 -8.49
C LEU A 90 -15.92 -1.18 -7.19
N THR A 91 -15.97 -0.42 -6.10
CA THR A 91 -16.53 -0.87 -4.81
C THR A 91 -17.87 -0.19 -4.56
N VAL A 92 -18.89 -0.97 -4.23
CA VAL A 92 -20.25 -0.50 -3.93
C VAL A 92 -20.67 -1.01 -2.56
N LEU A 93 -21.13 -0.10 -1.71
CA LEU A 93 -21.55 -0.35 -0.35
C LEU A 93 -23.07 -0.27 -0.23
N HIS A 94 -23.66 -1.29 0.39
CA HIS A 94 -25.05 -1.29 0.80
C HIS A 94 -25.15 -1.62 2.29
N ARG A 95 -26.17 -1.10 2.97
CA ARG A 95 -26.49 -1.54 4.33
C ARG A 95 -27.09 -2.95 4.26
N SER A 96 -26.57 -3.88 5.06
CA SER A 96 -27.02 -5.29 4.97
C SER A 96 -28.46 -5.48 5.47
N SER A 97 -28.97 -4.60 6.34
CA SER A 97 -30.30 -4.77 6.96
C SER A 97 -31.46 -4.54 6.00
N ASP A 98 -31.33 -3.57 5.09
CA ASP A 98 -32.42 -3.12 4.19
C ASP A 98 -31.97 -3.06 2.71
N GLY A 99 -30.70 -3.35 2.43
CA GLY A 99 -30.12 -3.25 1.09
C GLY A 99 -30.01 -1.81 0.59
N ALA A 100 -30.15 -0.80 1.45
CA ALA A 100 -30.04 0.59 1.06
C ALA A 100 -28.62 0.87 0.56
N PHE A 101 -28.52 1.52 -0.60
CA PHE A 101 -27.25 2.02 -1.11
C PHE A 101 -26.65 3.05 -0.16
N LEU A 102 -25.35 2.92 0.10
CA LEU A 102 -24.60 3.82 0.95
C LEU A 102 -23.62 4.66 0.14
N SER A 103 -22.82 4.03 -0.72
CA SER A 103 -21.79 4.69 -1.51
C SER A 103 -21.24 3.80 -2.62
N ALA A 104 -20.63 4.42 -3.63
CA ALA A 104 -19.81 3.74 -4.62
C ALA A 104 -18.54 4.55 -4.89
N ALA A 105 -17.42 3.87 -5.04
CA ALA A 105 -16.15 4.49 -5.42
C ALA A 105 -15.40 3.61 -6.41
N VAL A 106 -14.69 4.27 -7.32
CA VAL A 106 -13.76 3.63 -8.25
C VAL A 106 -12.36 3.88 -7.73
N THR A 107 -11.63 2.81 -7.47
CA THR A 107 -10.21 2.87 -7.12
C THR A 107 -9.41 2.25 -8.24
N GLU A 108 -8.40 2.95 -8.74
CA GLU A 108 -7.42 2.31 -9.60
C GLU A 108 -6.51 1.45 -8.72
N ARG A 109 -6.48 0.14 -8.97
CA ARG A 109 -5.50 -0.79 -8.39
C ARG A 109 -4.06 -0.35 -8.68
N ASP A 110 -3.87 0.38 -9.78
CA ASP A 110 -2.60 0.96 -10.22
C ASP A 110 -2.49 2.48 -10.03
N ALA A 111 -3.48 3.16 -9.40
CA ALA A 111 -3.31 4.57 -9.03
C ALA A 111 -1.99 4.69 -8.27
N ALA A 112 -1.14 5.53 -8.87
CA ALA A 112 0.31 5.39 -8.92
C ALA A 112 0.89 4.57 -7.76
N ILE A 113 1.51 3.43 -8.09
CA ILE A 113 2.59 2.96 -7.24
C ILE A 113 3.57 4.13 -7.18
N GLU A 114 3.55 4.87 -6.08
CA GLU A 114 4.45 5.98 -5.89
C GLU A 114 5.84 5.38 -6.01
N THR A 115 6.63 5.97 -6.89
CA THR A 115 7.93 5.44 -7.24
C THR A 115 8.92 6.58 -7.24
N ILE A 116 10.09 6.29 -6.71
CA ILE A 116 11.24 7.16 -6.78
C ILE A 116 12.24 6.56 -7.76
N SER A 117 12.80 7.37 -8.66
CA SER A 117 13.90 6.91 -9.50
C SER A 117 15.17 6.72 -8.68
N ALA A 118 16.07 5.83 -9.11
CA ALA A 118 17.37 5.67 -8.49
C ALA A 118 18.17 6.99 -8.48
N ALA A 119 18.02 7.84 -9.51
CA ALA A 119 18.63 9.16 -9.57
C ALA A 119 18.10 10.14 -8.50
N GLU A 120 16.77 10.21 -8.33
CA GLU A 120 16.15 11.04 -7.28
C GLU A 120 16.56 10.53 -5.89
N LEU A 121 16.53 9.21 -5.68
CA LEU A 121 16.94 8.59 -4.43
C LEU A 121 18.41 8.88 -4.10
N ALA A 122 19.30 8.77 -5.09
CA ALA A 122 20.72 9.12 -4.93
C ALA A 122 20.91 10.60 -4.55
N THR A 123 20.07 11.49 -5.10
CA THR A 123 20.10 12.92 -4.76
C THR A 123 19.69 13.15 -3.30
N LEU A 124 18.59 12.52 -2.86
CA LEU A 124 18.13 12.62 -1.47
C LEU A 124 19.14 12.02 -0.48
N LEU A 125 19.75 10.88 -0.82
CA LEU A 125 20.79 10.23 -0.01
C LEU A 125 22.07 11.08 0.08
N ALA A 126 22.46 11.75 -1.00
CA ALA A 126 23.63 12.63 -0.99
C ALA A 126 23.41 13.94 -0.21
N ALA A 127 22.16 14.37 -0.08
CA ALA A 127 21.80 15.61 0.61
C ALA A 127 21.54 15.43 2.12
N THR A 128 21.40 14.20 2.60
CA THR A 128 21.07 13.90 4.01
C THR A 128 22.31 13.59 4.85
N ALA A 129 22.19 13.77 6.17
CA ALA A 129 23.12 13.27 7.18
C ALA A 129 22.55 12.04 7.92
N ALA A 130 21.54 11.38 7.34
CA ALA A 130 20.84 10.26 7.96
C ALA A 130 21.75 9.05 8.19
N PRO A 131 21.51 8.27 9.25
CA PRO A 131 22.28 7.06 9.52
C PRO A 131 22.23 6.07 8.35
N GLY A 132 23.42 5.63 7.91
CA GLY A 132 23.61 4.65 6.83
C GLY A 132 23.51 5.23 5.41
N ALA A 133 23.20 6.52 5.24
CA ALA A 133 22.94 7.12 3.93
C ALA A 133 24.11 6.97 2.94
N ASP A 134 25.35 7.14 3.40
CA ASP A 134 26.54 6.99 2.54
C ASP A 134 26.64 5.59 1.92
N ARG A 135 26.40 4.53 2.72
CA ARG A 135 26.45 3.14 2.23
C ARG A 135 25.27 2.83 1.31
N ALA A 136 24.09 3.37 1.62
CA ALA A 136 22.93 3.23 0.76
C ALA A 136 23.18 3.91 -0.59
N LEU A 137 23.79 5.11 -0.59
CA LEU A 137 24.14 5.85 -1.80
C LEU A 137 25.11 5.08 -2.70
N GLU A 138 26.13 4.45 -2.11
CA GLU A 138 27.07 3.58 -2.85
C GLU A 138 26.33 2.46 -3.60
N LEU A 139 25.35 1.82 -2.96
CA LEU A 139 24.57 0.74 -3.57
C LEU A 139 23.55 1.24 -4.60
N VAL A 140 22.87 2.36 -4.34
CA VAL A 140 21.92 2.96 -5.29
C VAL A 140 22.63 3.39 -6.57
N ARG A 141 23.88 3.85 -6.50
CA ARG A 141 24.70 4.21 -7.67
C ARG A 141 25.06 3.03 -8.57
N LEU A 142 24.84 1.79 -8.14
CA LEU A 142 25.00 0.60 -8.98
C LEU A 142 23.79 0.32 -9.88
N LEU A 143 22.65 0.97 -9.62
CA LEU A 143 21.42 0.81 -10.40
C LEU A 143 21.41 1.73 -11.62
N ALA A 144 20.54 1.44 -12.60
CA ALA A 144 20.32 2.36 -13.70
C ALA A 144 19.58 3.61 -13.17
N PRO A 145 19.94 4.84 -13.60
CA PRO A 145 19.35 6.08 -13.04
C PRO A 145 17.82 6.14 -13.11
N ASP A 146 17.25 5.57 -14.17
CA ASP A 146 15.81 5.55 -14.43
C ASP A 146 15.09 4.37 -13.77
N ASP A 147 15.81 3.46 -13.09
CA ASP A 147 15.19 2.36 -12.34
C ASP A 147 14.26 2.94 -11.27
N ARG A 148 13.01 2.49 -11.29
CA ARG A 148 11.96 2.98 -10.39
C ARG A 148 11.79 2.02 -9.24
N VAL A 149 11.96 2.54 -8.02
CA VAL A 149 11.75 1.80 -6.78
C VAL A 149 10.41 2.17 -6.20
N ARG A 150 9.64 1.17 -5.78
CA ARG A 150 8.33 1.37 -5.16
C ARG A 150 8.47 2.00 -3.79
N LEU A 151 7.69 3.03 -3.54
CA LEU A 151 7.43 3.59 -2.23
C LEU A 151 6.21 2.90 -1.61
N PHE A 152 6.24 2.72 -0.31
CA PHE A 152 5.15 2.18 0.48
C PHE A 152 5.05 2.94 1.81
N GLU A 153 3.82 3.27 2.21
CA GLU A 153 3.56 3.86 3.52
C GLU A 153 3.35 2.76 4.56
N GLN A 154 4.00 2.88 5.71
CA GLN A 154 3.81 1.97 6.84
C GLN A 154 3.89 2.71 8.17
N GLY A 155 3.14 2.22 9.16
CA GLY A 155 3.16 2.76 10.51
C GLY A 155 4.55 2.64 11.15
N ALA A 156 5.11 3.77 11.59
CA ALA A 156 6.48 3.86 12.08
C ALA A 156 6.76 2.90 13.24
N ARG A 157 5.91 2.88 14.28
CA ARG A 157 6.08 1.96 15.42
C ARG A 157 6.08 0.50 14.99
N SER A 158 5.11 0.07 14.19
CA SER A 158 5.02 -1.33 13.74
C SER A 158 6.22 -1.73 12.89
N THR A 159 6.71 -0.82 12.04
CA THR A 159 7.90 -1.09 11.21
C THR A 159 9.14 -1.16 12.08
N ALA A 160 9.34 -0.24 13.02
CA ALA A 160 10.48 -0.28 13.94
C ALA A 160 10.51 -1.57 14.78
N GLU A 161 9.37 -1.99 15.33
CA GLU A 161 9.24 -3.26 16.06
C GLU A 161 9.56 -4.46 15.17
N THR A 162 8.98 -4.50 13.96
CA THR A 162 9.23 -5.58 12.98
C THR A 162 10.70 -5.67 12.61
N PHE A 163 11.36 -4.54 12.34
CA PHE A 163 12.77 -4.52 12.00
C PHE A 163 13.65 -4.95 13.17
N ALA A 164 13.36 -4.46 14.38
CA ALA A 164 14.09 -4.85 15.59
C ALA A 164 14.01 -6.36 15.83
N THR A 165 12.83 -6.95 15.68
CA THR A 165 12.63 -8.40 15.87
C THR A 165 13.22 -9.21 14.71
N LYS A 166 12.77 -8.98 13.47
CA LYS A 166 13.14 -9.82 12.33
C LYS A 166 14.62 -9.73 12.01
N TYR A 167 15.15 -8.53 11.88
CA TYR A 167 16.54 -8.34 11.51
C TYR A 167 17.48 -8.42 12.72
N GLY A 168 16.98 -8.21 13.95
CA GLY A 168 17.72 -8.55 15.16
C GLY A 168 17.99 -10.04 15.27
N LEU A 169 16.97 -10.87 15.09
CA LEU A 169 17.10 -12.34 15.05
C LEU A 169 17.98 -12.81 13.89
N ALA A 170 17.85 -12.19 12.70
CA ALA A 170 18.73 -12.51 11.58
C ALA A 170 20.20 -12.19 11.89
N ALA A 171 20.47 -11.03 12.52
CA ALA A 171 21.82 -10.67 12.95
C ALA A 171 22.38 -11.64 13.99
N GLU A 172 21.56 -12.09 14.94
CA GLU A 172 21.94 -13.14 15.90
C GLU A 172 22.21 -14.48 15.20
N GLY A 173 21.47 -14.79 14.13
CA GLY A 173 21.66 -15.96 13.28
C GLY A 173 22.84 -15.89 12.30
N GLY A 174 23.67 -14.84 12.37
CA GLY A 174 24.88 -14.69 11.55
C GLY A 174 24.70 -13.91 10.24
N PHE A 175 23.50 -13.39 9.96
CA PHE A 175 23.28 -12.50 8.81
C PHE A 175 23.87 -11.11 9.09
N THR A 176 24.45 -10.48 8.07
CA THR A 176 24.97 -9.12 8.21
C THR A 176 23.87 -8.09 7.95
N VAL A 177 23.43 -7.41 9.00
CA VAL A 177 22.51 -6.27 8.92
C VAL A 177 23.21 -5.00 9.41
N LEU A 178 23.41 -4.04 8.51
CA LEU A 178 24.10 -2.78 8.79
C LEU A 178 23.11 -1.70 9.20
N ASP A 179 23.51 -0.87 10.16
CA ASP A 179 22.79 0.33 10.61
C ASP A 179 21.39 0.09 11.23
N LEU A 180 21.03 -1.17 11.49
CA LEU A 180 19.73 -1.59 12.03
C LEU A 180 19.31 -0.83 13.31
N LYS A 181 20.19 -0.73 14.30
CA LYS A 181 19.86 -0.06 15.58
C LYS A 181 19.53 1.41 15.38
N SER A 182 20.30 2.10 14.54
CA SER A 182 20.10 3.51 14.22
C SER A 182 18.82 3.71 13.41
N PHE A 183 18.54 2.81 12.46
CA PHE A 183 17.29 2.80 11.69
C PHE A 183 16.07 2.65 12.59
N VAL A 184 16.04 1.61 13.43
CA VAL A 184 14.93 1.36 14.38
C VAL A 184 14.73 2.57 15.29
N ALA A 185 15.80 3.14 15.83
CA ALA A 185 15.72 4.31 16.71
C ALA A 185 15.20 5.56 15.99
N ALA A 186 15.56 5.78 14.73
CA ALA A 186 15.09 6.91 13.94
C ALA A 186 13.60 6.77 13.60
N VAL A 187 13.18 5.59 13.14
CA VAL A 187 11.78 5.31 12.78
C VAL A 187 10.87 5.35 14.01
N ALA A 188 11.28 4.76 15.14
CA ALA A 188 10.45 4.69 16.35
C ALA A 188 10.06 6.06 16.92
N ARG A 189 10.83 7.13 16.63
CA ARG A 189 10.53 8.51 17.08
C ARG A 189 9.22 9.07 16.53
N PHE A 190 8.74 8.54 15.40
CA PHE A 190 7.50 8.96 14.75
C PHE A 190 6.27 8.22 15.31
N GLY A 191 6.45 7.27 16.22
CA GLY A 191 5.34 6.69 16.98
C GLY A 191 4.23 6.12 16.11
N VAL A 192 3.04 6.73 16.19
CA VAL A 192 1.83 6.27 15.49
C VAL A 192 1.70 6.80 14.07
N ASP A 193 2.61 7.67 13.62
CA ASP A 193 2.57 8.23 12.28
C ASP A 193 2.99 7.20 11.23
N ASP A 194 2.42 7.32 10.03
CA ASP A 194 2.87 6.57 8.87
C ASP A 194 4.08 7.26 8.24
N LEU A 195 5.04 6.47 7.77
CA LEU A 195 6.23 6.95 7.07
C LEU A 195 6.32 6.31 5.68
N PRO A 196 6.86 7.03 4.67
CA PRO A 196 7.22 6.43 3.40
C PRO A 196 8.49 5.61 3.56
N PHE A 197 8.53 4.47 2.90
CA PHE A 197 9.68 3.59 2.82
C PHE A 197 9.88 3.13 1.38
N CYS A 198 11.12 2.82 1.01
CA CYS A 198 11.40 2.00 -0.15
C CYS A 198 12.38 0.88 0.21
N ALA A 199 12.30 -0.22 -0.52
CA ALA A 199 13.26 -1.30 -0.47
C ALA A 199 13.76 -1.55 -1.90
N LEU A 200 15.07 -1.55 -2.07
CA LEU A 200 15.71 -1.84 -3.35
C LEU A 200 16.63 -3.05 -3.22
N ASP A 201 16.62 -3.88 -4.25
CA ASP A 201 17.57 -4.96 -4.42
C ASP A 201 18.82 -4.40 -5.12
N ALA A 202 19.94 -4.43 -4.40
CA ALA A 202 21.26 -4.18 -4.94
C ALA A 202 22.04 -5.50 -5.01
N PRO A 203 23.13 -5.60 -5.81
CA PRO A 203 23.93 -6.82 -5.87
C PRO A 203 24.36 -7.31 -4.47
N GLY A 204 23.85 -8.48 -4.07
CA GLY A 204 24.16 -9.11 -2.78
C GLY A 204 23.53 -8.45 -1.53
N ALA A 205 22.64 -7.46 -1.68
CA ALA A 205 22.06 -6.75 -0.54
C ALA A 205 20.67 -6.19 -0.82
N VAL A 206 19.87 -6.05 0.23
CA VAL A 206 18.63 -5.27 0.21
C VAL A 206 18.85 -4.02 1.02
N VAL A 207 18.64 -2.86 0.39
CA VAL A 207 18.69 -1.55 1.06
C VAL A 207 17.25 -1.13 1.36
N THR A 208 16.97 -0.82 2.62
CA THR A 208 15.72 -0.19 3.02
C THR A 208 15.98 1.26 3.41
N VAL A 209 15.18 2.17 2.87
CA VAL A 209 15.24 3.61 3.13
C VAL A 209 13.91 4.05 3.74
N ALA A 210 13.98 4.81 4.83
CA ALA A 210 12.84 5.49 5.44
C ALA A 210 12.94 6.99 5.15
N PHE A 211 11.82 7.62 4.79
CA PHE A 211 11.73 9.04 4.48
C PHE A 211 10.97 9.81 5.56
N THR A 212 11.11 11.13 5.56
CA THR A 212 10.26 12.03 6.35
C THR A 212 8.79 11.87 5.94
N PRO A 213 7.83 12.21 6.80
CA PRO A 213 6.39 12.09 6.47
C PRO A 213 5.97 12.82 5.18
N ASP A 214 6.69 13.89 4.81
CA ASP A 214 6.45 14.64 3.58
C ASP A 214 7.21 14.10 2.35
N GLY A 215 8.00 13.03 2.52
CA GLY A 215 8.78 12.40 1.44
C GLY A 215 9.99 13.20 0.96
N THR A 216 10.29 14.36 1.56
CA THR A 216 11.30 15.29 1.03
C THR A 216 12.73 14.98 1.47
N ALA A 217 12.92 14.16 2.51
CA ALA A 217 14.24 13.81 3.02
C ALA A 217 14.32 12.37 3.53
N VAL A 218 15.54 11.81 3.56
CA VAL A 218 15.81 10.48 4.13
C VAL A 218 16.01 10.61 5.64
N LEU A 219 15.29 9.79 6.42
CA LEU A 219 15.40 9.70 7.88
C LEU A 219 16.51 8.75 8.32
N ALA A 220 16.55 7.56 7.73
CA ALA A 220 17.51 6.51 8.03
C ALA A 220 17.49 5.43 6.94
N THR A 221 18.58 4.68 6.87
CA THR A 221 18.69 3.50 6.01
C THR A 221 19.21 2.31 6.77
N THR A 222 18.87 1.10 6.32
CA THR A 222 19.45 -0.16 6.80
C THR A 222 19.73 -1.08 5.63
N ILE A 223 20.76 -1.92 5.74
CA ILE A 223 21.19 -2.82 4.66
C ILE A 223 21.25 -4.24 5.20
N ALA A 224 20.51 -5.16 4.59
CA ALA A 224 20.63 -6.59 4.85
C ALA A 224 21.44 -7.23 3.72
N ARG A 225 22.61 -7.79 4.02
CA ARG A 225 23.39 -8.55 3.03
C ARG A 225 22.89 -9.98 2.92
N ARG A 226 22.80 -10.49 1.70
CA ARG A 226 22.51 -11.91 1.45
C ARG A 226 23.76 -12.75 1.80
N PRO A 227 23.59 -13.96 2.37
CA PRO A 227 24.70 -14.87 2.57
C PRO A 227 25.40 -15.19 1.24
N PRO A 228 26.70 -15.51 1.26
CA PRO A 228 27.44 -15.88 0.06
C PRO A 228 26.92 -17.16 -0.62
N ASP A 229 26.25 -18.06 0.12
CA ASP A 229 25.78 -19.35 -0.41
C ASP A 229 24.53 -19.26 -1.32
N ASP A 230 23.85 -18.11 -1.37
CA ASP A 230 22.68 -17.88 -2.25
C ASP A 230 23.07 -17.22 -3.60
N GLN A 231 24.37 -17.07 -3.91
CA GLN A 231 24.84 -16.38 -5.13
C GLN A 231 25.11 -17.32 -6.33
N ASP A 232 24.94 -18.65 -6.15
CA ASP A 232 25.33 -19.66 -7.14
C ASP A 232 24.16 -20.36 -7.89
N GLU A 233 22.90 -19.98 -7.68
CA GLU A 233 21.77 -20.61 -8.40
C GLU A 233 21.54 -20.11 -9.83
N ASP A 234 22.25 -19.07 -10.30
CA ASP A 234 22.21 -18.62 -11.69
C ASP A 234 23.57 -18.80 -12.39
N ARG A 235 23.87 -20.05 -12.77
CA ARG A 235 24.74 -20.33 -13.93
C ARG A 235 24.09 -21.35 -14.85
N PRO A 236 24.21 -21.15 -16.18
CA PRO A 236 23.32 -21.69 -17.21
C PRO A 236 23.36 -23.21 -17.38
#